data_AF-A0A9D6W0J8-F1
#
_entry.id   AF-A0A9D6W0J8-F1
#
_cell.length_a   1.000
_cell.length_b   1.000
_cell.length_c   1.000
_cell.angle_alpha   90.00
_cell.angle_beta   90.00
_cell.angle_gamma   90.00
#
_symmetry.space_group_name_H-M   'P 1'
#
loop_
_entity.id
_entity.type
_entity.pdbx_description
1 polymer ?
#
loop_
_entity_poly.entity_id
_entity_poly.type
_entity_poly.pdbx_seq_one_letter_code
_entity_poly.pdbx_strand_id
1 'polypeptide(L)'
;MLEIAGVESELAAARAFADKVGLRDDLERQLTYLDEYAEHGDRGRTCCRLYRDFAPYSFGFVMTVRREGGVHKTWFNGGLLFHGPHDRGGDGNEPTFAVCLTPTMGWAIHT
;
A
#
# COMPACT_ATOMS: atom_id res chain seq x y z
N MET A 1 6.70 7.48 -9.71
CA MET A 1 5.52 8.19 -9.15
C MET A 1 4.46 7.23 -8.66
N LEU A 2 3.94 7.47 -7.45
CA LEU A 2 2.79 6.81 -6.84
C LEU A 2 1.48 7.48 -7.29
N GLU A 3 0.59 6.69 -7.87
CA GLU A 3 -0.74 7.05 -8.32
C GLU A 3 -1.77 6.47 -7.35
N ILE A 4 -2.60 7.35 -6.79
CA ILE A 4 -3.65 7.02 -5.82
C ILE A 4 -5.06 7.23 -6.39
N ALA A 5 -5.16 7.46 -7.70
CA ALA A 5 -6.43 7.74 -8.37
C ALA A 5 -7.41 6.57 -8.22
N GLY A 6 -8.57 6.83 -7.64
CA GLY A 6 -9.61 5.83 -7.39
C GLY A 6 -9.50 5.10 -6.06
N VAL A 7 -8.55 5.49 -5.18
CA VAL A 7 -8.42 4.97 -3.80
C VAL A 7 -8.19 6.07 -2.77
N GLU A 8 -8.48 7.32 -3.11
CA GLU A 8 -8.17 8.48 -2.27
C GLU A 8 -8.91 8.44 -0.92
N SER A 9 -10.17 7.99 -0.92
CA SER A 9 -10.98 7.89 0.30
C SER A 9 -10.54 6.71 1.17
N GLU A 10 -10.20 5.55 0.58
CA GLU A 10 -9.64 4.41 1.29
C GLU A 10 -8.28 4.75 1.89
N LEU A 11 -7.44 5.46 1.14
CA LEU A 11 -6.16 5.95 1.65
C LEU A 11 -6.40 6.92 2.80
N ALA A 12 -7.27 7.92 2.65
CA ALA A 12 -7.60 8.85 3.73
C ALA A 12 -8.10 8.12 5.01
N ALA A 13 -8.92 7.07 4.85
CA ALA A 13 -9.36 6.25 5.97
C ALA A 13 -8.21 5.48 6.63
N ALA A 14 -7.31 4.89 5.83
CA ALA A 14 -6.11 4.23 6.35
C ALA A 14 -5.19 5.21 7.08
N ARG A 15 -5.05 6.44 6.58
CA ARG A 15 -4.27 7.51 7.23
C ARG A 15 -4.88 7.92 8.57
N ALA A 16 -6.19 8.17 8.62
CA ALA A 16 -6.90 8.49 9.85
C ALA A 16 -6.83 7.36 10.89
N PHE A 17 -6.92 6.11 10.44
CA PHE A 17 -6.72 4.95 11.29
C PHE A 17 -5.27 4.86 11.80
N ALA A 18 -4.28 5.10 10.93
CA ALA A 18 -2.88 5.14 11.31
C ALA A 18 -2.59 6.20 12.37
N ASP A 19 -3.23 7.38 12.29
CA ASP A 19 -3.17 8.41 13.34
C ASP A 19 -3.77 7.91 14.66
N LYS A 20 -4.95 7.25 14.62
CA LYS A 20 -5.61 6.68 15.81
C LYS A 20 -4.71 5.68 16.56
N VAL A 21 -3.95 4.86 15.83
CA VAL A 21 -3.11 3.79 16.41
C VAL A 21 -1.64 4.17 16.55
N GLY A 22 -1.25 5.41 16.21
CA GLY A 22 0.13 5.89 16.33
C GLY A 22 1.12 5.28 15.32
N LEU A 23 0.63 4.85 14.16
CA LEU A 23 1.42 4.21 13.09
C LEU A 23 1.44 5.04 11.80
N ARG A 24 1.16 6.34 11.90
CA ARG A 24 1.13 7.28 10.77
C ARG A 24 2.42 7.27 9.96
N ASP A 25 3.55 7.36 10.65
CA ASP A 25 4.89 7.39 10.04
C ASP A 25 5.26 6.08 9.36
N ASP A 26 4.74 4.95 9.86
CA ASP A 26 4.94 3.65 9.26
C ASP A 26 4.24 3.55 7.90
N LEU A 27 2.95 3.91 7.83
CA LEU A 27 2.20 3.95 6.57
C LEU A 27 2.87 4.88 5.55
N GLU A 28 3.19 6.12 5.95
CA GLU A 28 3.82 7.08 5.03
C GLU A 28 5.20 6.64 4.55
N ARG A 29 5.98 5.95 5.39
CA ARG A 29 7.25 5.35 4.99
C ARG A 29 7.05 4.31 3.89
N GLN A 30 6.05 3.43 4.00
CA GLN A 30 5.78 2.42 2.96
C GLN A 30 5.30 3.08 1.65
N LEU A 31 4.44 4.10 1.73
CA LEU A 31 4.00 4.86 0.55
C LEU A 31 5.17 5.58 -0.13
N THR A 32 6.04 6.20 0.65
CA THR A 32 7.26 6.85 0.16
C THR A 32 8.17 5.84 -0.52
N TYR A 33 8.38 4.67 0.08
CA TYR A 33 9.15 3.59 -0.54
C TYR A 33 8.56 3.18 -1.90
N LEU A 34 7.25 3.00 -2.02
CA LEU A 34 6.61 2.65 -3.30
C LEU A 34 6.79 3.75 -4.34
N ASP A 35 6.70 5.02 -3.94
CA ASP A 35 6.93 6.16 -4.83
C ASP A 35 8.38 6.21 -5.34
N GLU A 36 9.36 6.12 -4.42
CA GLU A 36 10.78 6.13 -4.73
C GLU A 36 11.19 4.91 -5.57
N TYR A 37 10.67 3.73 -5.24
CA TYR A 37 10.92 2.51 -6.00
C TYR A 37 10.36 2.62 -7.42
N ALA A 38 9.17 3.23 -7.58
CA ALA A 38 8.61 3.51 -8.90
C ALA A 38 9.38 4.57 -9.68
N GLU A 39 10.25 5.36 -9.05
CA GLU A 39 11.16 6.30 -9.72
C GLU A 39 12.55 5.71 -9.97
N HIS A 40 12.84 4.51 -9.45
CA HIS A 40 14.17 3.94 -9.51
C HIS A 40 14.50 3.42 -10.92
N GLY A 41 15.68 3.80 -11.44
CA GLY A 41 16.19 3.37 -12.75
C GLY A 41 15.62 4.12 -13.96
N ASP A 42 14.30 4.31 -14.03
CA ASP A 42 13.60 4.83 -15.22
C ASP A 42 12.61 5.96 -14.90
N ARG A 43 13.10 7.01 -14.22
CA ARG A 43 12.30 8.19 -13.83
C ARG A 43 11.39 8.69 -14.96
N GLY A 44 10.11 8.90 -14.63
CA GLY A 44 9.09 9.38 -15.58
C GLY A 44 8.60 8.35 -16.60
N ARG A 45 9.09 7.10 -16.57
CA ARG A 45 8.53 5.98 -17.34
C ARG A 45 7.82 4.98 -16.46
N THR A 46 8.22 4.83 -15.20
CA THR A 46 7.63 3.89 -14.26
C THR A 46 6.66 4.58 -13.30
N CYS A 47 5.56 3.89 -12.98
CA CYS A 47 4.62 4.33 -11.95
C CYS A 47 4.11 3.17 -11.11
N CYS A 48 3.80 3.47 -9.84
CA CYS A 48 3.12 2.56 -8.92
C CYS A 48 1.67 3.01 -8.83
N ARG A 49 0.71 2.15 -9.13
CA ARG A 49 -0.71 2.47 -8.93
C ARG A 49 -1.28 1.64 -7.79
N LEU A 50 -1.82 2.31 -6.78
CA LEU A 50 -2.56 1.66 -5.71
C LEU A 50 -3.97 1.31 -6.19
N TYR A 51 -4.50 0.21 -5.69
CA TYR A 51 -5.90 -0.17 -5.84
C TYR A 51 -6.41 -0.81 -4.55
N ARG A 52 -7.72 -0.76 -4.36
CA ARG A 52 -8.36 -1.23 -3.14
C ARG A 52 -8.13 -2.74 -2.97
N ASP A 53 -7.72 -3.14 -1.77
CA ASP A 53 -7.74 -4.53 -1.34
C ASP A 53 -9.10 -4.85 -0.66
N PHE A 54 -9.44 -6.14 -0.59
CA PHE A 54 -10.60 -6.58 0.17
C PHE A 54 -10.41 -6.35 1.69
N ALA A 55 -9.18 -6.51 2.18
CA ALA A 55 -8.85 -6.31 3.58
C ALA A 55 -8.90 -4.81 3.95
N PRO A 56 -9.52 -4.45 5.08
CA PRO A 56 -9.53 -3.07 5.57
C PRO A 56 -8.11 -2.50 5.69
N TYR A 57 -7.98 -1.23 5.32
CA TYR A 57 -6.74 -0.44 5.38
C TYR A 57 -5.55 -1.04 4.61
N SER A 58 -5.79 -2.06 3.78
CA SER A 58 -4.79 -2.69 2.92
C SER A 58 -5.03 -2.29 1.47
N PHE A 59 -3.97 -2.35 0.68
CA PHE A 59 -3.99 -1.96 -0.73
C PHE A 59 -3.26 -3.00 -1.56
N GLY A 60 -3.77 -3.29 -2.74
CA GLY A 60 -2.95 -3.86 -3.79
C GLY A 60 -2.19 -2.74 -4.49
N PHE A 61 -1.06 -3.06 -5.09
CA PHE A 61 -0.35 -2.13 -5.96
C PHE A 61 0.18 -2.83 -7.20
N VAL A 62 0.27 -2.07 -8.29
CA VAL A 62 0.85 -2.53 -9.54
C VAL A 62 1.92 -1.55 -10.01
N MET A 63 3.08 -2.09 -10.33
CA MET A 63 4.17 -1.35 -10.96
C MET A 63 4.07 -1.50 -12.46
N THR A 64 4.02 -0.37 -13.16
CA THR A 64 3.96 -0.33 -14.63
C THR A 64 5.13 0.46 -15.19
N VAL A 65 5.52 0.14 -16.43
CA VAL A 65 6.54 0.86 -17.20
C VAL A 65 5.96 1.29 -18.55
N ARG A 66 6.11 2.56 -18.88
CA ARG A 66 5.76 3.14 -20.17
C ARG A 66 6.84 2.78 -21.19
N ARG A 67 6.48 1.98 -22.19
CA ARG A 67 7.36 1.61 -23.30
C ARG A 67 7.24 2.61 -24.45
N GLU A 68 8.15 2.48 -25.44
CA GLU A 68 8.03 3.19 -26.71
C GLU A 68 6.64 2.93 -27.33
N GLY A 69 5.96 4.00 -27.72
CA GLY A 69 4.54 3.96 -28.12
C GLY A 69 3.54 4.33 -27.03
N GLY A 70 4.00 4.64 -25.81
CA GLY A 70 3.17 5.23 -24.74
C GLY A 70 2.33 4.23 -23.94
N VAL A 71 2.40 2.94 -24.27
CA VAL A 71 1.65 1.88 -23.56
C VAL A 71 2.35 1.53 -22.26
N HIS A 72 1.60 1.58 -21.15
CA HIS A 72 2.05 1.09 -19.85
C HIS A 72 1.92 -0.44 -19.80
N LYS A 73 3.02 -1.12 -19.50
CA LYS A 73 3.03 -2.57 -19.26
C LYS A 73 3.32 -2.85 -17.79
N THR A 74 2.52 -3.69 -17.16
CA THR A 74 2.80 -4.22 -15.83
C THR A 74 4.09 -5.03 -15.84
N TRP A 75 4.94 -4.80 -14.84
CA TRP A 75 6.16 -5.59 -14.65
C TRP A 75 6.20 -6.29 -13.29
N PHE A 76 5.50 -5.76 -12.28
CA PHE A 76 5.39 -6.40 -10.97
C PHE A 76 4.14 -5.89 -10.23
N ASN A 77 3.60 -6.66 -9.28
CA ASN A 77 2.45 -6.29 -8.46
C ASN A 77 2.57 -6.93 -7.07
N GLY A 78 2.05 -6.25 -6.05
CA GLY A 78 2.11 -6.73 -4.67
C GLY A 78 0.99 -6.15 -3.80
N GLY A 79 1.12 -6.33 -2.49
CA GLY A 79 0.20 -5.80 -1.49
C GLY A 79 0.92 -4.92 -0.48
N LEU A 80 0.32 -3.77 -0.15
CA LEU A 80 0.63 -2.98 1.04
C LEU A 80 -0.39 -3.36 2.11
N LEU A 81 -0.02 -4.32 2.96
CA LEU A 81 -0.94 -4.98 3.87
C LEU A 81 -0.79 -4.44 5.29
N PHE A 82 -1.92 -4.14 5.93
CA PHE A 82 -1.94 -3.78 7.34
C PHE A 82 -1.90 -5.04 8.22
N HIS A 83 -0.99 -5.05 9.18
CA HIS A 83 -0.82 -6.03 10.24
C HIS A 83 -1.09 -5.35 11.57
N GLY A 84 -2.10 -5.82 12.28
CA GLY A 84 -2.54 -5.22 13.53
C GLY A 84 -3.00 -6.31 14.49
N PRO A 85 -3.20 -5.95 15.76
CA PRO A 85 -3.75 -6.88 16.72
C PRO A 85 -5.11 -7.37 16.25
N HIS A 86 -5.47 -8.58 16.66
CA HIS A 86 -6.72 -9.20 16.27
C HIS A 86 -7.97 -8.59 16.95
N ASP A 87 -7.96 -7.28 17.18
CA ASP A 87 -8.93 -6.50 17.97
C ASP A 87 -9.61 -5.36 17.16
N ARG A 88 -9.35 -5.27 15.85
CA ARG A 88 -9.81 -4.19 14.96
C ARG A 88 -9.35 -2.78 15.36
N GLY A 89 -8.21 -2.65 16.04
CA GLY A 89 -7.83 -1.37 16.63
C GLY A 89 -8.74 -0.96 17.79
N GLY A 90 -9.26 -1.96 18.53
CA GLY A 90 -10.08 -1.81 19.75
C GLY A 90 -11.60 -1.94 19.59
N ASP A 91 -12.12 -2.16 18.37
CA ASP A 91 -13.56 -2.02 18.06
C ASP A 91 -14.29 -3.38 17.86
N GLY A 92 -13.67 -4.50 18.26
CA GLY A 92 -14.37 -5.77 18.54
C GLY A 92 -14.86 -6.59 17.34
N ASN A 93 -14.23 -6.48 16.17
CA ASN A 93 -14.57 -7.31 15.01
C ASN A 93 -13.29 -7.78 14.26
N GLU A 94 -13.43 -8.43 13.08
CA GLU A 94 -12.34 -9.10 12.36
C GLU A 94 -11.20 -8.19 11.87
N PRO A 95 -9.91 -8.55 12.06
CA PRO A 95 -8.92 -7.53 12.41
C PRO A 95 -7.89 -7.24 11.32
N THR A 96 -7.46 -8.28 10.62
CA THR A 96 -6.50 -8.28 9.51
C THR A 96 -6.64 -9.64 8.81
N PHE A 97 -6.42 -9.67 7.49
CA PHE A 97 -6.43 -10.91 6.70
C PHE A 97 -5.03 -11.32 6.23
N ALA A 98 -3.99 -10.68 6.79
CA ALA A 98 -2.61 -10.93 6.42
C ALA A 98 -1.99 -11.96 7.38
N VAL A 99 -1.30 -12.96 6.81
CA VAL A 99 -0.62 -14.02 7.57
C VAL A 99 0.87 -13.74 7.55
N CYS A 100 1.53 -13.77 8.71
CA CYS A 100 2.97 -13.65 8.83
C CYS A 100 3.54 -14.73 9.76
N LEU A 101 4.64 -15.36 9.35
CA LEU A 101 5.37 -16.33 10.18
C LEU A 101 6.09 -15.65 11.35
N THR A 102 6.48 -14.39 11.18
CA THR A 102 7.05 -13.53 12.23
C THR A 102 6.05 -12.42 12.54
N PRO A 103 5.73 -12.15 13.80
CA PRO A 103 4.82 -11.06 14.17
C PRO A 103 5.28 -9.75 13.53
N THR A 104 4.40 -9.16 12.73
CA THR A 104 4.59 -7.87 12.07
C THR A 104 3.48 -6.95 12.52
N MET A 105 3.78 -5.68 12.71
CA MET A 105 2.83 -4.65 13.14
C MET A 105 2.95 -3.44 12.21
N GLY A 106 1.83 -2.82 11.88
CA GLY A 106 1.77 -1.74 10.88
C GLY A 106 1.65 -2.26 9.46
N TRP A 107 2.00 -1.42 8.50
CA TRP A 107 1.95 -1.71 7.09
C TRP A 107 3.25 -2.34 6.60
N ALA A 108 3.11 -3.41 5.83
CA ALA A 108 4.24 -4.07 5.19
C ALA A 108 3.94 -4.34 3.71
N ILE A 109 4.97 -4.21 2.89
CA ILE A 109 4.91 -4.53 1.47
C ILE A 109 5.19 -6.03 1.29
N HIS A 110 4.30 -6.69 0.56
CA HIS A 110 4.37 -8.10 0.19
C HIS A 110 4.40 -8.20 -1.34
N THR A 111 5.31 -9.02 -1.86
CA THR A 111 5.61 -9.13 -3.29
C THR A 111 5.68 -10.56 -3.76
#